data_AF-R7JJR7-F1
#
_entry.id   AF-R7JJR7-F1
#
_cell.length_a   1.000
_cell.length_b   1.000
_cell.length_c   1.000
_cell.angle_alpha   90.00
_cell.angle_beta   90.00
_cell.angle_gamma   90.00
#
_symmetry.space_group_name_H-M   'P 1'
#
loop_
_entity.id
_entity.type
_entity.pdbx_description
1 polymer ?
#
loop_
_entity_poly.entity_id
_entity_poly.type
_entity_poly.pdbx_seq_one_letter_code
_entity_poly.pdbx_strand_id
1 'polypeptide(L)' 'MDADSATTYHSQSTYILPMPGHPDKFIYMGDRWTPENAIDGRYIWLPLEFDGERFVIHWQDEWKM' A
#
# COMPACT_ATOMS: atom_id res chain seq x y z
N MET A 1 3.22 -4.30 -16.51
CA MET A 1 3.81 -3.78 -15.26
C MET A 1 3.37 -2.34 -15.16
N ASP A 2 2.72 -2.00 -14.06
CA ASP A 2 2.25 -0.64 -13.83
C ASP A 2 3.46 0.30 -13.78
N ALA A 3 3.35 1.49 -14.38
CA ALA A 3 4.50 2.37 -14.62
C ALA A 3 5.28 2.70 -13.32
N ASP A 4 4.58 2.76 -12.18
CA ASP A 4 5.15 3.10 -10.88
C ASP A 4 5.39 1.88 -9.96
N SER A 5 5.19 0.64 -10.44
CA SER A 5 5.35 -0.55 -9.58
C SER A 5 6.80 -0.75 -9.11
N ALA A 6 7.78 -0.29 -9.90
CA ALA A 6 9.20 -0.43 -9.58
C ALA A 6 9.64 0.40 -8.35
N THR A 7 8.86 1.43 -7.98
CA THR A 7 9.09 2.27 -6.79
C THR A 7 8.06 2.02 -5.70
N THR A 8 7.32 0.90 -5.79
CA THR A 8 6.20 0.60 -4.88
C THR A 8 5.19 1.75 -4.85
N TYR A 9 4.84 2.29 -6.03
CA TYR A 9 3.94 3.43 -6.20
C TYR A 9 4.41 4.71 -5.49
N HIS A 10 5.72 4.96 -5.54
CA HIS A 10 6.39 6.06 -4.85
C HIS A 10 6.10 6.05 -3.35
N SER A 11 6.22 4.88 -2.73
CA SER A 11 6.03 4.68 -1.29
C SER A 11 7.05 3.71 -0.71
N GLN A 12 7.27 3.81 0.60
CA GLN A 12 8.07 2.88 1.37
C GLN A 12 7.19 2.16 2.38
N SER A 13 7.30 0.83 2.45
CA SER A 13 6.48 0.00 3.35
C SER A 13 6.68 0.36 4.82
N THR A 14 5.59 0.42 5.57
CA THR A 14 5.62 0.64 7.02
C THR A 14 4.95 -0.48 7.79
N TYR A 15 3.75 -0.87 7.40
CA TYR A 15 2.95 -1.85 8.12
C TYR A 15 1.98 -2.59 7.19
N ILE A 16 1.59 -3.80 7.58
CA ILE A 16 0.46 -4.52 6.99
C ILE A 16 -0.62 -4.60 8.06
N LEU A 17 -1.75 -3.94 7.81
CA LEU A 17 -2.88 -3.91 8.75
C LEU A 17 -3.86 -5.04 8.43
N PRO A 18 -4.07 -6.01 9.35
CA PRO A 18 -5.15 -6.98 9.23
C PRO A 18 -6.50 -6.29 9.43
N MET A 19 -7.47 -6.57 8.58
CA MET A 19 -8.80 -5.97 8.69
C MET A 19 -9.62 -6.64 9.80
N PRO A 20 -10.07 -5.89 10.83
CA PRO A 20 -10.88 -6.46 11.90
C PRO A 20 -12.18 -7.07 11.36
N GLY A 21 -12.48 -8.30 11.76
CA GLY A 21 -13.70 -9.02 11.34
C GLY A 21 -13.66 -9.61 9.93
N HIS A 22 -12.56 -9.44 9.20
CA HIS A 22 -12.36 -10.03 7.87
C HIS A 22 -11.07 -10.85 7.86
N PRO A 23 -11.13 -12.14 8.27
CA PRO A 23 -9.98 -13.03 8.11
C PRO A 23 -9.54 -13.01 6.63
N ASP A 24 -8.24 -12.94 6.41
CA ASP A 24 -7.59 -12.92 5.10
C ASP A 24 -7.67 -11.61 4.29
N LYS A 25 -8.25 -10.53 4.85
CA LYS A 25 -8.13 -9.19 4.27
C LYS A 25 -7.07 -8.36 4.98
N PHE A 26 -6.18 -7.76 4.20
CA PHE A 26 -5.09 -6.93 4.69
C PHE A 26 -4.98 -5.64 3.90
N ILE A 27 -4.45 -4.61 4.55
CA ILE A 27 -4.15 -3.31 3.95
C ILE A 27 -2.63 -3.14 4.00
N TYR A 28 -2.02 -2.96 2.83
CA TYR A 28 -0.67 -2.45 2.75
C TYR A 28 -0.65 -0.98 3.16
N MET A 29 0.26 -0.61 4.05
CA MET A 29 0.51 0.78 4.43
C MET A 29 1.95 1.15 4.06
N GLY A 30 2.10 2.26 3.34
CA GLY A 30 3.38 2.87 3.04
C GLY A 30 3.37 4.39 3.16
N ASP A 31 4.54 4.95 3.37
CA ASP A 31 4.78 6.39 3.42
C ASP A 31 5.31 6.88 2.08
N ARG A 32 4.72 7.97 1.57
CA ARG A 32 5.30 8.81 0.52
C ARG A 32 6.02 9.96 1.19
N TRP A 33 7.35 9.85 1.26
CA TRP A 33 8.21 10.82 1.90
C TRP A 33 8.37 12.10 1.08
N THR A 34 8.33 13.24 1.77
CA THR A 34 8.66 14.57 1.24
C THR A 34 9.84 15.14 2.05
N PRO A 35 11.11 14.83 1.69
CA PRO A 35 12.28 15.13 2.52
C PRO A 35 12.45 16.61 2.86
N GLU A 36 12.09 17.50 1.95
CA GLU A 36 12.20 18.95 2.09
C GLU A 36 11.17 19.51 3.08
N ASN A 37 10.08 18.80 3.32
CA ASN A 37 9.02 19.18 4.24
C ASN A 37 8.27 17.93 4.77
N ALA A 38 8.88 17.24 5.74
CA ALA A 38 8.42 15.92 6.19
C ALA A 38 6.94 15.89 6.66
N ILE A 39 6.41 17.00 7.18
CA ILE A 39 5.01 17.09 7.62
C ILE A 39 4.01 16.98 6.46
N ASP A 40 4.43 17.28 5.23
CA ASP A 40 3.61 17.14 4.02
C ASP A 40 3.69 15.74 3.40
N GLY A 41 4.42 14.82 4.05
CA GLY A 41 4.42 13.41 3.69
C GLY A 41 2.99 12.84 3.69
N ARG A 42 2.75 11.87 2.81
CA ARG A 42 1.41 11.29 2.60
C ARG A 42 1.45 9.79 2.79
N TYR A 43 0.27 9.20 2.97
CA TYR A 43 0.11 7.77 3.08
C TYR A 43 -0.36 7.16 1.77
N ILE A 44 0.20 6.01 1.41
CA ILE A 44 -0.28 5.15 0.34
C ILE A 44 -0.81 3.88 1.01
N TRP A 45 -2.14 3.74 1.04
CA TRP A 45 -2.80 2.54 1.53
C TRP A 45 -3.48 1.85 0.37
N LEU A 46 -3.28 0.54 0.25
CA LEU A 46 -3.85 -0.27 -0.83
C LEU A 46 -4.33 -1.61 -0.28
N PRO A 47 -5.38 -2.22 -0.86
CA PRO A 47 -5.74 -3.60 -0.57
C PRO A 47 -4.55 -4.51 -0.92
N LEU A 48 -4.22 -5.41 0.00
CA LEU A 48 -3.24 -6.47 -0.25
C LEU A 48 -3.98 -7.73 -0.71
N GLU A 49 -3.57 -8.25 -1.85
CA GLU A 49 -4.10 -9.47 -2.46
C GLU A 49 -3.06 -10.59 -2.39
N PHE A 50 -3.51 -11.84 -2.51
CA PHE A 50 -2.62 -13.01 -2.58
C PHE A 50 -2.74 -13.69 -3.93
N ASP A 51 -1.59 -13.91 -4.57
CA ASP A 51 -1.42 -14.76 -5.75
C ASP A 51 -0.56 -15.96 -5.37
N GLY A 52 -1.22 -17.05 -4.96
CA GLY A 52 -0.56 -18.21 -4.37
C GLY A 52 0.15 -17.85 -3.06
N GLU A 53 1.47 -18.03 -3.03
CA GLU A 53 2.32 -17.70 -1.86
C GLU A 53 2.85 -16.26 -1.88
N ARG A 54 2.50 -15.46 -2.90
CA ARG A 54 2.97 -14.08 -3.03
C ARG A 54 1.85 -13.12 -2.63
N PHE A 55 2.22 -12.06 -1.93
CA PHE A 55 1.34 -10.91 -1.81
C PHE A 55 1.55 -9.98 -3.01
N VAL A 56 0.47 -9.35 -3.46
CA VAL A 56 0.45 -8.41 -4.58
C VAL A 56 -0.34 -7.18 -4.15
N ILE A 57 0.14 -6.00 -4.57
CA ILE A 57 -0.57 -4.74 -4.42
C ILE A 57 -0.73 -4.10 -5.80
N HIS A 58 -1.95 -3.69 -6.10
CA HIS A 58 -2.29 -2.97 -7.33
C HIS A 58 -2.64 -1.54 -6.99
N TRP A 59 -2.18 -0.59 -7.81
CA TRP A 59 -2.61 0.80 -7.66
C TRP A 59 -4.13 0.90 -7.88
N GLN A 60 -4.80 1.61 -6.98
CA GLN A 60 -6.21 1.96 -7.10
C GLN A 60 -6.36 3.43 -6.70
N ASP A 61 -6.88 4.25 -7.61
CA ASP A 61 -7.08 5.69 -7.36
C ASP A 61 -8.04 5.91 -6.17
N GLU A 62 -9.03 5.03 -6.05
CA GLU A 62 -9.98 4.97 -4.94
C GLU A 62 -10.34 3.51 -4.66
N TRP A 63 -10.53 3.15 -3.39
CA TRP A 63 -10.92 1.81 -3.00
C TRP A 63 -11.69 1.79 -1.68
N LYS A 64 -12.39 0.68 -1.44
CA LYS A 64 -13.11 0.38 -0.19
C LYS A 64 -12.97 -1.10 0.14
N MET A 65 -13.10 -1.46 1.41
CA MET A 65 -13.12 -2.86 1.86
C MET A 65 -14.49 -3.53 1.73
#